data_AF-A0A0S4ILA8-F1
#
_entry.id   AF-A0A0S4ILA8-F1
#
_cell.length_a   1.000
_cell.length_b   1.000
_cell.length_c   1.000
_cell.angle_alpha   90.00
_cell.angle_beta   90.00
_cell.angle_gamma   90.00
#
_symmetry.space_group_name_H-M   'P 1'
#
loop_
_entity.id
_entity.type
_entity.pdbx_description
1 polymer ?
#
loop_
_entity_poly.entity_id
_entity_poly.type
_entity_poly.pdbx_seq_one_letter_code
_entity_poly.pdbx_strand_id
1 'polypeptide(L)'
;MAAQPTIFGEQLPSINSVAVAATLTWGALLRPVIWGSFYHGVRAFLGTYVRRDEKSCERNWKNFQRTVYSSIAEVGLSVAFVPARYLAAMHCTRLLIDFANPSFSDALAVVDRFNAGTFMAFAQHAFLSSVDEEWNMDFFVFQLPSIALTIGKLIARRRKIGAAKCRTKRVLGMLFLQVVLRAFTGSFTVQLPQSEGDLITALIAISLEGLTSKYLIYHTWPFLE
;
A
#
# COMPACT_ATOMS: atom_id res chain seq x y z
N MET A 1 22.77 29.09 0.11
CA MET A 1 22.66 28.36 -1.17
C MET A 1 22.95 26.90 -0.86
N ALA A 2 21.92 26.13 -0.51
CA ALA A 2 22.04 24.70 -0.27
C ALA A 2 22.05 23.99 -1.64
N ALA A 3 23.03 23.11 -1.83
CA ALA A 3 23.16 22.32 -3.05
C ALA A 3 21.90 21.46 -3.25
N GLN A 4 21.27 21.60 -4.41
CA GLN A 4 20.27 20.66 -4.90
C GLN A 4 20.97 19.32 -5.15
N PRO A 5 20.40 18.18 -4.72
CA PRO A 5 20.90 16.89 -5.17
C PRO A 5 20.49 16.71 -6.64
N THR A 6 21.44 16.92 -7.54
CA THR A 6 21.36 16.53 -8.95
C THR A 6 21.37 15.00 -9.04
N ILE A 7 20.20 14.35 -8.97
CA ILE A 7 20.03 12.91 -9.23
C ILE A 7 19.67 12.70 -10.71
N PHE A 8 20.48 13.25 -11.62
CA PHE A 8 20.41 12.91 -13.05
C PHE A 8 21.82 13.00 -13.62
N GLY A 9 22.62 11.95 -13.38
CA GLY A 9 24.02 11.90 -13.82
C GLY A 9 24.75 10.61 -13.45
N GLU A 10 24.30 9.87 -12.42
CA GLU A 10 24.77 8.51 -12.16
C GLU A 10 23.90 7.49 -12.89
N GLN A 11 24.54 6.59 -13.64
CA GLN A 11 23.86 5.39 -14.15
C GLN A 11 23.24 4.66 -12.96
N LEU A 12 21.93 4.43 -13.02
CA LEU A 12 21.25 3.61 -12.02
C LEU A 12 21.93 2.24 -11.94
N PRO A 13 22.05 1.66 -10.73
CA PRO A 13 22.78 0.42 -10.55
C PRO A 13 22.11 -0.69 -11.37
N SER A 14 22.92 -1.57 -11.97
CA SER A 14 22.40 -2.80 -12.58
C SER A 14 21.75 -3.66 -11.49
N ILE A 15 20.48 -4.00 -11.66
CA ILE A 15 19.72 -4.76 -10.66
C ILE A 15 19.44 -6.19 -11.12
N ASN A 16 19.43 -7.13 -10.17
CA ASN A 16 18.77 -8.41 -10.35
C ASN A 16 17.28 -8.24 -9.98
N SER A 17 16.42 -8.06 -10.99
CA SER A 17 14.99 -7.78 -10.81
C SER A 17 14.28 -8.83 -9.95
N VAL A 18 14.69 -10.10 -10.00
CA VAL A 18 14.08 -11.18 -9.21
C VAL A 18 14.42 -11.05 -7.73
N ALA A 19 15.69 -10.78 -7.41
CA ALA A 19 16.14 -10.61 -6.03
C ALA A 19 15.51 -9.36 -5.38
N VAL A 20 15.40 -8.27 -6.15
CA VAL A 20 14.73 -7.04 -5.69
C VAL A 20 13.24 -7.29 -5.49
N ALA A 21 12.55 -7.95 -6.44
CA ALA A 21 11.14 -8.29 -6.30
C ALA A 21 10.86 -9.17 -5.08
N ALA A 22 11.73 -10.14 -4.77
CA ALA A 22 11.60 -10.98 -3.58
C ALA A 22 11.71 -10.15 -2.28
N THR A 23 12.68 -9.23 -2.23
CA THR A 23 12.89 -8.34 -1.08
C THR A 23 11.69 -7.39 -0.89
N LEU A 24 11.20 -6.79 -1.97
CA LEU A 24 10.02 -5.93 -1.94
C LEU A 24 8.75 -6.71 -1.56
N THR A 25 8.61 -7.95 -2.02
CA THR A 25 7.48 -8.82 -1.64
C THR A 25 7.51 -9.12 -0.15
N TRP A 26 8.68 -9.45 0.40
CA TRP A 26 8.87 -9.65 1.82
C TRP A 26 8.46 -8.40 2.62
N GLY A 27 8.95 -7.22 2.24
CA GLY A 27 8.58 -5.95 2.87
C GLY A 27 7.07 -5.66 2.80
N ALA A 28 6.42 -5.98 1.67
CA ALA A 28 4.98 -5.80 1.50
C ALA A 28 4.15 -6.74 2.39
N LEU A 29 4.64 -7.94 2.68
CA LEU A 29 3.99 -8.89 3.59
C LEU A 29 4.25 -8.57 5.07
N LEU A 30 5.45 -8.11 5.40
CA LEU A 30 5.85 -7.78 6.78
C LEU A 30 5.13 -6.53 7.30
N ARG A 31 4.99 -5.50 6.46
CA ARG A 31 4.39 -4.21 6.83
C ARG A 31 3.00 -4.32 7.48
N PRO A 32 2.00 -5.03 6.92
CA PRO A 32 0.69 -5.16 7.55
C PRO A 32 0.76 -5.91 8.89
N VAL A 33 1.71 -6.82 9.07
CA VAL A 33 1.89 -7.53 10.35
C VAL A 33 2.44 -6.59 11.41
N ILE A 34 3.50 -5.85 11.12
CA ILE A 34 4.11 -4.89 12.07
C ILE A 34 3.11 -3.78 12.41
N TRP A 35 2.59 -3.11 11.38
CA TRP A 35 1.68 -1.99 11.57
C TRP A 35 0.37 -2.43 12.23
N GLY A 36 -0.16 -3.58 11.81
CA GLY A 36 -1.35 -4.18 12.40
C GLY A 36 -1.14 -4.51 13.88
N SER A 37 0.00 -5.14 14.23
CA SER A 37 0.31 -5.52 15.62
C SER A 37 0.44 -4.30 16.51
N PHE A 38 1.17 -3.27 16.05
CA PHE A 38 1.34 -2.04 16.80
C PHE A 38 0.01 -1.29 16.97
N TYR A 39 -0.70 -1.03 15.87
CA TYR A 39 -1.95 -0.25 15.92
C TYR A 39 -3.06 -0.92 16.73
N HIS A 40 -3.30 -2.22 16.50
CA HIS A 40 -4.32 -2.96 17.23
C HIS A 40 -3.89 -3.30 18.65
N GLY A 41 -2.60 -3.50 18.90
CA GLY A 41 -2.04 -3.70 20.25
C GLY A 41 -2.20 -2.46 21.13
N VAL A 42 -1.83 -1.28 20.63
CA VAL A 42 -2.03 0.00 21.34
C VAL A 42 -3.51 0.24 21.61
N ARG A 43 -4.40 -0.03 20.64
CA ARG A 43 -5.85 0.10 20.85
C ARG A 43 -6.41 -0.90 21.85
N ALA A 44 -5.91 -2.13 21.85
CA ALA A 44 -6.28 -3.14 22.85
C ALA A 44 -5.88 -2.66 24.25
N PHE A 45 -4.62 -2.23 24.40
CA PHE A 45 -4.08 -1.68 25.65
C PHE A 45 -4.91 -0.50 26.16
N LEU A 46 -5.12 0.53 25.33
CA LEU A 46 -5.91 1.70 25.75
C LEU A 46 -7.36 1.33 26.08
N GLY A 47 -7.97 0.42 25.32
CA GLY A 47 -9.35 0.01 25.60
C GLY A 47 -9.48 -0.77 26.91
N THR A 48 -8.54 -1.66 27.21
CA THR A 48 -8.57 -2.47 28.43
C THR A 48 -8.18 -1.66 29.66
N TYR A 49 -7.12 -0.85 29.58
CA TYR A 49 -6.57 -0.16 30.75
C TYR A 49 -7.18 1.22 30.99
N VAL A 50 -7.48 2.00 29.92
CA VAL A 50 -8.06 3.34 30.06
C VAL A 50 -9.59 3.28 30.10
N ARG A 51 -10.19 2.50 29.20
CA ARG A 51 -11.66 2.42 29.06
C ARG A 51 -12.30 1.28 29.85
N ARG A 52 -11.50 0.40 30.47
CA ARG A 52 -11.97 -0.79 31.20
C ARG A 52 -12.93 -1.66 30.38
N ASP A 53 -12.74 -1.72 29.06
CA ASP A 53 -13.51 -2.59 28.16
C ASP A 53 -12.80 -3.95 28.08
N GLU A 54 -13.31 -4.93 28.82
CA GLU A 54 -12.80 -6.30 28.86
C GLU A 54 -12.81 -6.98 27.49
N LYS A 55 -13.74 -6.59 26.59
CA LYS A 55 -13.84 -7.13 25.23
C LYS A 55 -12.95 -6.41 24.23
N SER A 56 -12.18 -5.39 24.66
CA SER A 56 -11.29 -4.63 23.77
C SER A 56 -10.22 -5.51 23.13
N CYS A 57 -9.62 -6.43 23.90
CA CYS A 57 -8.55 -7.29 23.40
C CYS A 57 -9.06 -8.23 22.29
N GLU A 58 -10.15 -8.96 22.53
CA GLU A 58 -10.75 -9.87 21.55
C GLU A 58 -11.18 -9.14 20.27
N ARG A 59 -11.82 -7.96 20.42
CA ARG A 59 -12.28 -7.15 19.28
C ARG A 59 -11.11 -6.67 18.43
N ASN A 60 -10.04 -6.18 19.07
CA ASN A 60 -8.85 -5.71 18.36
C ASN A 60 -8.07 -6.86 17.73
N TRP A 61 -8.06 -8.05 18.34
CA TRP A 61 -7.48 -9.25 17.74
C TRP A 61 -8.20 -9.68 16.45
N LYS A 62 -9.54 -9.73 16.46
CA LYS A 62 -10.33 -9.99 15.24
C LYS A 62 -10.08 -8.93 14.16
N ASN A 63 -9.95 -7.66 14.55
CA ASN A 63 -9.64 -6.59 13.61
C ASN A 63 -8.20 -6.68 13.05
N PHE A 64 -7.24 -7.10 13.87
CA PHE A 64 -5.88 -7.39 13.43
C PHE A 64 -5.85 -8.50 12.39
N GLN A 65 -6.46 -9.65 12.69
CA GLN A 65 -6.57 -10.76 11.75
C GLN A 65 -7.23 -10.33 10.44
N ARG A 66 -8.31 -9.56 10.52
CA ARG A 66 -9.01 -9.02 9.34
C ARG A 66 -8.07 -8.16 8.47
N THR A 67 -7.32 -7.26 9.09
CA THR A 67 -6.38 -6.38 8.39
C THR A 67 -5.27 -7.20 7.74
N VAL A 68 -4.60 -8.06 8.52
CA VAL A 68 -3.47 -8.85 8.04
C VAL A 68 -3.88 -9.80 6.92
N TYR A 69 -4.94 -10.59 7.10
CA TYR A 69 -5.36 -11.54 6.06
C TYR A 69 -5.86 -10.84 4.80
N SER A 70 -6.55 -9.70 4.92
CA SER A 70 -6.97 -8.95 3.74
C SER A 70 -5.79 -8.34 2.99
N SER A 71 -4.79 -7.82 3.71
CA SER A 71 -3.58 -7.27 3.08
C SER A 71 -2.73 -8.37 2.45
N ILE A 72 -2.54 -9.51 3.11
CA ILE A 72 -1.81 -10.65 2.54
C ILE A 72 -2.51 -11.18 1.29
N ALA A 73 -3.84 -11.30 1.29
CA ALA A 73 -4.58 -11.73 0.12
C ALA A 73 -4.43 -10.74 -1.06
N GLU A 74 -4.45 -9.43 -0.78
CA GLU A 74 -4.24 -8.39 -1.78
C GLU A 74 -2.82 -8.45 -2.36
N VAL A 75 -1.80 -8.51 -1.50
CA VAL A 75 -0.40 -8.62 -1.91
C VAL A 75 -0.17 -9.90 -2.71
N GLY A 76 -0.61 -11.05 -2.19
CA GLY A 76 -0.42 -12.35 -2.83
C GLY A 76 -1.09 -12.43 -4.21
N LEU A 77 -2.34 -11.96 -4.33
CA LEU A 77 -3.02 -11.93 -5.61
C LEU A 77 -2.34 -10.94 -6.58
N SER A 78 -1.95 -9.76 -6.11
CA SER A 78 -1.38 -8.75 -7.01
C SER A 78 0.02 -9.11 -7.47
N VAL A 79 0.84 -9.71 -6.60
CA VAL A 79 2.17 -10.24 -6.97
C VAL A 79 2.06 -11.42 -7.94
N ALA A 80 1.02 -12.27 -7.82
CA ALA A 80 0.83 -13.38 -8.75
C ALA A 80 0.49 -12.93 -10.19
N PHE A 81 -0.23 -11.81 -10.35
CA PHE A 81 -0.70 -11.35 -11.67
C PHE A 81 0.16 -10.24 -12.28
N VAL A 82 0.61 -9.27 -11.48
CA VAL A 82 1.29 -8.05 -11.94
C VAL A 82 2.44 -7.66 -11.00
N PRO A 83 3.44 -8.54 -10.79
CA PRO A 83 4.44 -8.42 -9.72
C PRO A 83 5.23 -7.12 -9.76
N ALA A 84 5.86 -6.80 -10.90
CA ALA A 84 6.76 -5.65 -11.00
C ALA A 84 6.03 -4.32 -10.75
N ARG A 85 4.92 -4.09 -11.47
CA ARG A 85 4.12 -2.87 -11.37
C ARG A 85 3.47 -2.72 -10.01
N TYR A 86 2.94 -3.80 -9.43
CA TYR A 86 2.35 -3.76 -8.10
C TYR A 86 3.40 -3.44 -7.02
N LEU A 87 4.55 -4.12 -7.04
CA LEU A 87 5.61 -3.89 -6.06
C LEU A 87 6.18 -2.47 -6.18
N ALA A 88 6.36 -1.96 -7.40
CA ALA A 88 6.76 -0.58 -7.63
C ALA A 88 5.72 0.40 -7.06
N ALA A 89 4.44 0.25 -7.39
CA ALA A 89 3.40 1.14 -6.88
C ALA A 89 3.26 1.09 -5.34
N MET A 90 3.26 -0.10 -4.75
CA MET A 90 3.08 -0.28 -3.30
C MET A 90 4.23 0.28 -2.44
N HIS A 91 5.45 0.27 -2.98
CA HIS A 91 6.62 0.81 -2.30
C HIS A 91 6.89 2.27 -2.64
N CYS A 92 6.10 2.89 -3.53
CA CYS A 92 6.14 4.34 -3.77
C CYS A 92 6.00 5.14 -2.47
N THR A 93 5.08 4.74 -1.58
CA THR A 93 4.94 5.36 -0.25
C THR A 93 6.21 5.27 0.58
N ARG A 94 6.97 4.16 0.48
CA ARG A 94 8.23 3.96 1.20
C ARG A 94 9.33 4.87 0.66
N LEU A 95 9.36 5.04 -0.66
CA LEU A 95 10.24 5.99 -1.34
C LEU A 95 9.92 7.43 -0.93
N LEU A 96 8.64 7.81 -0.88
CA LEU A 96 8.25 9.16 -0.46
C LEU A 96 8.59 9.44 1.01
N ILE A 97 8.55 8.43 1.88
CA ILE A 97 9.04 8.55 3.27
C ILE A 97 10.55 8.75 3.30
N ASP A 98 11.30 8.07 2.44
CA ASP A 98 12.76 8.26 2.31
C ASP A 98 13.11 9.69 1.92
N PHE A 99 12.38 10.27 0.97
CA PHE A 99 12.52 11.68 0.59
C PHE A 99 12.13 12.65 1.70
N ALA A 100 11.05 12.38 2.43
CA ALA A 100 10.55 13.28 3.46
C ALA A 100 11.37 13.24 4.76
N ASN A 101 11.89 12.07 5.13
CA ASN A 101 12.62 11.86 6.39
C ASN A 101 13.66 10.73 6.24
N PRO A 102 14.87 11.05 5.74
CA PRO A 102 15.93 10.07 5.54
C PRO A 102 16.31 9.30 6.81
N SER A 103 16.39 9.97 7.96
CA SER A 103 16.76 9.33 9.23
C SER A 103 15.74 8.29 9.70
N PHE A 104 14.45 8.56 9.51
CA PHE A 104 13.40 7.58 9.81
C PHE A 104 13.42 6.43 8.80
N SER A 105 13.74 6.73 7.54
CA SER A 105 13.92 5.72 6.50
C SER A 105 15.08 4.77 6.78
N ASP A 106 16.22 5.27 7.24
CA ASP A 106 17.39 4.45 7.60
C ASP A 106 17.03 3.44 8.71
N ALA A 107 16.28 3.89 9.72
CA ALA A 107 15.80 3.01 10.79
C ALA A 107 14.85 1.92 10.26
N LEU A 108 13.97 2.26 9.32
CA LEU A 108 13.07 1.29 8.67
C LEU A 108 13.82 0.32 7.74
N ALA A 109 14.88 0.78 7.08
CA ALA A 109 15.71 -0.02 6.18
C ALA A 109 16.39 -1.19 6.90
N VAL A 110 16.65 -1.08 8.21
CA VAL A 110 17.13 -2.20 9.04
C VAL A 110 16.15 -3.38 9.02
N VAL A 111 14.86 -3.09 8.92
CA VAL A 111 13.78 -4.08 9.02
C VAL A 111 13.34 -4.59 7.66
N ASP A 112 13.11 -3.69 6.70
CA ASP A 112 12.58 -4.04 5.37
C ASP A 112 13.65 -4.17 4.29
N ARG A 113 14.92 -3.88 4.60
CA ARG A 113 16.07 -3.86 3.67
C ARG A 113 15.84 -2.98 2.43
N PHE A 114 14.99 -1.97 2.56
CA PHE A 114 14.68 -1.06 1.46
C PHE A 114 15.90 -0.20 1.09
N ASN A 115 16.17 -0.08 -0.21
CA ASN A 115 17.19 0.80 -0.76
C ASN A 115 16.57 1.65 -1.89
N ALA A 116 16.58 2.97 -1.74
CA ALA A 116 15.92 3.87 -2.68
C ALA A 116 16.52 3.82 -4.09
N GLY A 117 17.84 3.76 -4.23
CA GLY A 117 18.50 3.69 -5.55
C GLY A 117 18.19 2.39 -6.30
N THR A 118 18.24 1.25 -5.61
CA THR A 118 17.85 -0.05 -6.17
C THR A 118 16.35 -0.07 -6.51
N PHE A 119 15.51 0.53 -5.68
CA PHE A 119 14.08 0.64 -5.91
C PHE A 119 13.75 1.52 -7.11
N MET A 120 14.41 2.67 -7.29
CA MET A 120 14.21 3.52 -8.46
C MET A 120 14.59 2.81 -9.76
N ALA A 121 15.71 2.07 -9.77
CA ALA A 121 16.08 1.23 -10.91
C ALA A 121 15.00 0.17 -11.22
N PHE A 122 14.42 -0.44 -10.19
CA PHE A 122 13.33 -1.41 -10.32
C PHE A 122 12.02 -0.76 -10.80
N ALA A 123 11.68 0.42 -10.29
CA ALA A 123 10.48 1.16 -10.68
C ALA A 123 10.56 1.64 -12.14
N GLN A 124 11.73 2.11 -12.57
CA GLN A 124 12.00 2.42 -13.97
C GLN A 124 11.82 1.18 -14.84
N HIS A 125 12.42 0.04 -14.48
CA HIS A 125 12.17 -1.20 -15.21
C HIS A 125 10.67 -1.57 -15.23
N ALA A 126 9.93 -1.39 -14.14
CA ALA A 126 8.53 -1.79 -14.03
C ALA A 126 7.55 -0.92 -14.84
N PHE A 127 7.84 0.37 -15.00
CA PHE A 127 6.93 1.34 -15.64
C PHE A 127 7.45 1.98 -16.93
N LEU A 128 8.75 1.90 -17.21
CA LEU A 128 9.38 2.43 -18.44
C LEU A 128 9.75 1.33 -19.44
N SER A 129 9.49 0.05 -19.17
CA SER A 129 9.71 -1.01 -20.17
C SER A 129 8.71 -0.99 -21.35
N SER A 130 7.70 -0.11 -21.33
CA SER A 130 6.67 0.09 -22.35
C SER A 130 6.78 1.46 -23.03
N VAL A 131 8.01 1.87 -23.40
CA VAL A 131 8.29 3.18 -24.05
C VAL A 131 7.48 3.42 -25.34
N ASP A 132 6.96 2.36 -25.97
CA ASP A 132 6.23 2.44 -27.25
C ASP A 132 4.71 2.65 -27.12
N GLU A 133 4.13 2.71 -25.91
CA GLU A 133 2.68 2.89 -25.72
C GLU A 133 2.34 4.34 -25.30
N GLU A 134 1.72 5.11 -26.21
CA GLU A 134 1.26 6.50 -25.99
C GLU A 134 0.29 6.67 -24.81
N TRP A 135 -0.29 5.58 -24.30
CA TRP A 135 -1.14 5.56 -23.11
C TRP A 135 -0.59 4.57 -22.09
N ASN A 136 0.08 5.09 -21.05
CA ASN A 136 0.61 4.25 -19.96
C ASN A 136 -0.53 3.77 -19.03
N MET A 137 -1.35 2.83 -19.53
CA MET A 137 -2.44 2.19 -18.80
C MET A 137 -1.94 1.30 -17.65
N ASP A 138 -0.64 1.09 -17.53
CA ASP A 138 -0.01 0.27 -16.49
C ASP A 138 -0.34 0.76 -15.07
N PHE A 139 -0.59 2.06 -14.89
CA PHE A 139 -1.04 2.65 -13.63
C PHE A 139 -2.46 2.23 -13.20
N PHE A 140 -3.26 1.70 -14.12
CA PHE A 140 -4.57 1.12 -13.82
C PHE A 140 -4.50 -0.41 -13.77
N VAL A 141 -3.67 -1.03 -14.60
CA VAL A 141 -3.54 -2.49 -14.69
C VAL A 141 -3.05 -3.10 -13.38
N PHE A 142 -2.09 -2.46 -12.68
CA PHE A 142 -1.59 -2.99 -11.41
C PHE A 142 -2.67 -3.09 -10.32
N GLN A 143 -3.75 -2.33 -10.46
CA GLN A 143 -4.83 -2.25 -9.48
C GLN A 143 -5.91 -3.31 -9.71
N LEU A 144 -5.99 -3.89 -10.91
CA LEU A 144 -7.03 -4.85 -11.29
C LEU A 144 -7.15 -6.05 -10.32
N PRO A 145 -6.05 -6.68 -9.85
CA PRO A 145 -6.17 -7.78 -8.90
C PRO A 145 -6.78 -7.33 -7.57
N SER A 146 -6.38 -6.17 -7.05
CA SER A 146 -6.95 -5.60 -5.83
C SER A 146 -8.43 -5.25 -5.96
N ILE A 147 -8.82 -4.68 -7.11
CA ILE A 147 -10.23 -4.38 -7.45
C ILE A 147 -11.03 -5.67 -7.48
N ALA A 148 -10.56 -6.68 -8.22
CA ALA A 148 -11.22 -7.98 -8.34
C ALA A 148 -11.37 -8.66 -6.97
N LEU A 149 -10.33 -8.64 -6.13
CA LEU A 149 -10.40 -9.17 -4.78
C LEU A 149 -11.42 -8.43 -3.92
N THR A 150 -11.46 -7.09 -4.01
CA THR A 150 -12.40 -6.28 -3.22
C THR A 150 -13.85 -6.52 -3.61
N ILE A 151 -14.12 -6.62 -4.92
CA ILE A 151 -15.43 -7.00 -5.45
C ILE A 151 -15.78 -8.43 -5.01
N GLY A 152 -14.85 -9.38 -5.13
CA GLY A 152 -15.05 -10.77 -4.69
C GLY A 152 -15.38 -10.88 -3.20
N LYS A 153 -14.63 -10.17 -2.34
CA LYS A 153 -14.91 -10.06 -0.89
C LYS A 153 -16.31 -9.49 -0.64
N LEU A 154 -16.69 -8.43 -1.34
CA LEU A 154 -18.02 -7.82 -1.23
C LEU A 154 -19.14 -8.78 -1.65
N ILE A 155 -18.97 -9.53 -2.75
CA ILE A 155 -19.91 -10.54 -3.20
C ILE A 155 -20.05 -11.67 -2.17
N ALA A 156 -18.93 -12.20 -1.67
CA ALA A 156 -18.93 -13.24 -0.65
C ALA A 156 -19.63 -12.77 0.63
N ARG A 157 -19.36 -11.53 1.07
CA ARG A 157 -20.00 -10.92 2.24
C ARG A 157 -21.51 -10.74 2.02
N ARG A 158 -21.91 -10.29 0.83
CA ARG A 158 -23.33 -10.11 0.46
C ARG A 158 -24.08 -11.45 0.47
N ARG A 159 -23.45 -12.54 0.03
CA ARG A 159 -24.02 -13.89 0.08
C ARG A 159 -24.20 -14.39 1.52
N LYS A 160 -23.28 -14.04 2.43
CA LYS A 160 -23.31 -14.52 3.83
C LYS A 160 -24.31 -13.75 4.72
N ILE A 161 -24.33 -12.43 4.65
CA ILE A 161 -25.04 -11.56 5.63
C ILE A 161 -26.26 -10.87 5.00
N GLY A 162 -26.43 -10.98 3.67
CA GLY A 162 -27.52 -10.37 2.92
C GLY A 162 -27.23 -8.94 2.45
N ALA A 163 -27.98 -8.50 1.44
CA ALA A 163 -27.77 -7.22 0.77
C ALA A 163 -28.08 -5.99 1.66
N ALA A 164 -29.08 -6.10 2.55
CA ALA A 164 -29.54 -4.98 3.38
C ALA A 164 -28.48 -4.51 4.40
N LYS A 165 -27.64 -5.42 4.88
CA LYS A 165 -26.55 -5.12 5.82
C LYS A 165 -25.25 -4.72 5.10
N CYS A 166 -25.19 -4.91 3.78
CA CYS A 166 -24.03 -4.55 2.98
C CYS A 166 -24.14 -3.11 2.48
N ARG A 167 -23.18 -2.25 2.86
CA ARG A 167 -23.09 -0.86 2.40
C ARG A 167 -22.53 -0.76 0.97
N THR A 168 -23.06 -1.57 0.04
CA THR A 168 -22.51 -1.80 -1.30
C THR A 168 -22.22 -0.51 -2.07
N LYS A 169 -23.16 0.44 -2.10
CA LYS A 169 -22.95 1.73 -2.80
C LYS A 169 -21.76 2.51 -2.24
N ARG A 170 -21.62 2.56 -0.90
CA ARG A 170 -20.49 3.25 -0.25
C ARG A 170 -19.17 2.52 -0.48
N VAL A 171 -19.20 1.19 -0.45
CA VAL A 171 -18.00 0.37 -0.74
C VAL A 171 -17.54 0.61 -2.18
N LEU A 172 -18.45 0.63 -3.16
CA LEU A 172 -18.10 0.91 -4.55
C LEU A 172 -17.57 2.33 -4.75
N GLY A 173 -18.16 3.33 -4.09
CA GLY A 173 -17.64 4.71 -4.11
C GLY A 173 -16.25 4.83 -3.49
N MET A 174 -16.01 4.13 -2.37
CA MET A 174 -14.68 4.07 -1.73
C MET A 174 -13.67 3.31 -2.59
N LEU A 175 -14.09 2.26 -3.30
CA LEU A 175 -13.23 1.53 -4.24
C LEU A 175 -12.82 2.44 -5.40
N PHE A 176 -13.76 3.20 -5.98
CA PHE A 176 -13.44 4.19 -7.00
C PHE A 176 -12.44 5.24 -6.49
N LEU A 177 -12.69 5.81 -5.30
CA LEU A 177 -11.78 6.76 -4.68
C LEU A 177 -10.38 6.16 -4.45
N GLN A 178 -10.31 4.91 -3.99
CA GLN A 178 -9.04 4.20 -3.82
C GLN A 178 -8.28 4.09 -5.13
N VAL A 179 -8.97 3.77 -6.24
CA VAL A 179 -8.35 3.62 -7.55
C VAL A 179 -7.73 4.93 -8.03
N VAL A 180 -8.46 6.04 -7.89
CA VAL A 180 -7.98 7.37 -8.24
C VAL A 180 -6.78 7.77 -7.37
N LEU A 181 -6.89 7.57 -6.04
CA LEU A 181 -5.79 7.89 -5.12
C LEU A 181 -4.54 7.07 -5.41
N ARG A 182 -4.68 5.77 -5.69
CA ARG A 182 -3.55 4.89 -6.03
C ARG A 182 -2.91 5.23 -7.37
N ALA A 183 -3.70 5.63 -8.37
CA ALA A 183 -3.17 6.11 -9.64
C ALA A 183 -2.37 7.40 -9.43
N PHE A 184 -2.90 8.33 -8.65
CA PHE A 184 -2.23 9.58 -8.30
C PHE A 184 -0.95 9.35 -7.48
N THR A 185 -0.96 8.50 -6.45
CA THR A 185 0.26 8.19 -5.70
C THR A 185 1.26 7.41 -6.54
N GLY A 186 0.78 6.54 -7.43
CA GLY A 186 1.61 5.72 -8.31
C GLY A 186 2.37 6.54 -9.36
N SER A 187 1.90 7.71 -9.77
CA SER A 187 2.66 8.57 -10.68
C SER A 187 3.99 9.04 -10.06
N PHE A 188 4.04 9.20 -8.73
CA PHE A 188 5.27 9.59 -8.03
C PHE A 188 6.38 8.52 -8.05
N THR A 189 6.06 7.29 -8.47
CA THR A 189 7.07 6.25 -8.68
C THR A 189 7.94 6.52 -9.92
N VAL A 190 7.45 7.35 -10.86
CA VAL A 190 8.15 7.74 -12.09
C VAL A 190 8.51 9.23 -12.07
N GLN A 191 7.66 10.06 -11.47
CA GLN A 191 7.88 11.51 -11.32
C GLN A 191 8.05 11.87 -9.86
N LEU A 192 9.30 11.92 -9.39
CA LEU A 192 9.59 12.33 -8.03
C LEU A 192 9.09 13.77 -7.76
N PRO A 193 8.61 14.05 -6.54
CA PRO A 193 8.17 15.40 -6.19
C PRO A 193 9.34 16.38 -6.37
N GLN A 194 9.10 17.44 -7.14
CA GLN A 194 10.13 18.46 -7.43
C GLN A 194 10.02 19.67 -6.51
N SER A 195 8.86 19.87 -5.88
CA SER A 195 8.60 20.94 -4.93
C SER A 195 8.15 20.40 -3.57
N GLU A 196 8.31 21.20 -2.51
CA GLU A 196 7.76 20.90 -1.19
C GLU A 196 6.22 20.75 -1.23
N GLY A 197 5.56 21.50 -2.11
CA GLY A 197 4.10 21.40 -2.31
C GLY A 197 3.66 20.05 -2.87
N ASP A 198 4.44 19.46 -3.78
CA ASP A 198 4.18 18.12 -4.33
C ASP A 198 4.33 17.06 -3.25
N LEU A 199 5.34 17.20 -2.39
CA LEU A 199 5.58 16.28 -1.29
C LEU A 199 4.42 16.29 -0.29
N ILE A 200 3.93 17.47 0.10
CA ILE A 200 2.77 17.61 0.99
C ILE A 200 1.53 16.98 0.35
N THR A 201 1.31 17.24 -0.94
CA THR A 201 0.18 16.67 -1.69
C THR A 201 0.25 15.15 -1.73
N ALA A 202 1.44 14.58 -1.96
CA ALA A 202 1.67 13.15 -1.96
C ALA A 202 1.39 12.54 -0.56
N LEU A 203 1.84 13.17 0.52
CA LEU A 203 1.60 12.72 1.89
C LEU A 203 0.10 12.72 2.25
N ILE A 204 -0.64 13.74 1.80
CA ILE A 204 -2.10 13.80 1.96
C ILE A 204 -2.77 12.67 1.18
N ALA A 205 -2.39 12.47 -0.08
CA ALA A 205 -2.95 11.41 -0.92
C ALA A 205 -2.69 10.00 -0.35
N ILE A 206 -1.47 9.73 0.12
CA ILE A 206 -1.11 8.49 0.82
C ILE A 206 -1.99 8.28 2.06
N SER A 207 -2.18 9.33 2.85
CA SER A 207 -2.99 9.25 4.08
C SER A 207 -4.45 8.93 3.76
N LEU A 208 -5.02 9.57 2.74
CA LEU A 208 -6.38 9.31 2.26
C LEU A 208 -6.52 7.90 1.67
N GLU A 209 -5.52 7.42 0.93
CA GLU A 209 -5.48 6.05 0.41
C GLU A 209 -5.52 5.05 1.57
N GLY A 210 -4.67 5.26 2.58
CA GLY A 210 -4.61 4.38 3.75
C GLY A 210 -5.92 4.33 4.55
N LEU A 211 -6.64 5.44 4.65
CA LEU A 211 -7.97 5.50 5.27
C LEU A 211 -9.02 4.76 4.44
N THR A 212 -9.01 4.97 3.13
CA THR A 212 -9.92 4.32 2.18
C THR A 212 -9.71 2.81 2.18
N SER A 213 -8.45 2.36 2.13
CA SER A 213 -8.06 0.95 2.20
C SER A 213 -8.56 0.28 3.49
N LYS A 214 -8.37 0.93 4.65
CA LYS A 214 -8.89 0.41 5.93
C LYS A 214 -10.42 0.30 5.94
N TYR A 215 -11.11 1.31 5.38
CA TYR A 215 -12.57 1.28 5.27
C TYR A 215 -13.04 0.09 4.43
N LEU A 216 -12.41 -0.13 3.27
CA LEU A 216 -12.73 -1.24 2.38
C LEU A 216 -12.47 -2.59 3.05
N ILE A 217 -11.33 -2.77 3.71
CA ILE A 217 -11.02 -3.99 4.48
C ILE A 217 -12.11 -4.27 5.50
N TYR A 218 -12.49 -3.27 6.31
CA TYR A 218 -13.47 -3.43 7.38
C TYR A 218 -14.87 -3.77 6.86
N HIS A 219 -15.25 -3.21 5.71
CA HIS A 219 -16.59 -3.35 5.14
C HIS A 219 -16.73 -4.43 4.06
N THR A 220 -15.63 -5.05 3.60
CA THR A 220 -15.68 -6.13 2.60
C THR A 220 -15.28 -7.49 3.13
N TRP A 221 -14.50 -7.59 4.21
CA TRP A 221 -14.05 -8.90 4.70
C TRP A 221 -15.22 -9.82 5.13
N PRO A 222 -15.34 -11.05 4.60
CA PRO A 222 -16.50 -11.91 4.82
C PRO A 222 -16.36 -12.94 5.96
N PHE A 223 -15.13 -13.19 6.45
CA PHE A 223 -14.84 -14.37 7.28
C PHE A 223 -14.83 -14.11 8.79
N LEU A 224 -14.67 -12.87 9.23
CA LEU A 224 -14.59 -12.51 10.65
C LEU A 224 -15.81 -11.67 11.03
N GLU A 225 -16.88 -12.32 11.49
CA GLU A 225 -17.94 -11.68 12.30
C GLU A 225 -17.86 -12.23 13.72
#